data_AF-A0AA43Z7M5-F1
#
_entry.id   AF-A0AA43Z7M5-F1
#
_cell.length_a   1.000
_cell.length_b   1.000
_cell.length_c   1.000
_cell.angle_alpha   90.00
_cell.angle_beta   90.00
_cell.angle_gamma   90.00
#
_symmetry.space_group_name_H-M   'P 1'
#
loop_
_entity.id
_entity.type
_entity.pdbx_description
1 polymer ?
#
loop_
_entity_poly.entity_id
_entity_poly.type
_entity_poly.pdbx_seq_one_letter_code
_entity_poly.pdbx_strand_id
1 'polypeptide(L)'
;MSDGLPTARLVRRLLLVVAAMFAFGFALVPLYDVMCQAFGINGKTAGAWQGVQAADASRSVRVQFLASNAAGMSWEFRPLQDELVVHPGASHQMLFVAHNPSDRPMTAQAVPSVAPARAAAWFHKTECFCFTQQVLMPGERIEMPVRFIVDRDLPADVRHLTLGYTLFDITGRQGPQAQAAR
;
A
#
# COMPACT_ATOMS: atom_id res chain seq x y z
N MET A 1 6.23 54.72 -16.19
CA MET A 1 5.40 55.57 -15.32
C MET A 1 4.70 54.64 -14.34
N SER A 2 5.35 54.32 -13.22
CA SER A 2 4.72 53.58 -12.13
C SER A 2 4.09 54.60 -11.19
N ASP A 3 2.83 54.93 -11.41
CA ASP A 3 2.06 55.71 -10.45
C ASP A 3 2.00 54.91 -9.14
N GLY A 4 2.79 55.34 -8.17
CA GLY A 4 2.90 54.70 -6.86
C GLY A 4 1.55 54.74 -6.17
N LEU A 5 0.88 53.59 -6.10
CA LEU A 5 -0.31 53.43 -5.27
C LEU A 5 0.06 53.82 -3.82
N PRO A 6 -0.78 54.59 -3.11
CA PRO A 6 -0.50 54.93 -1.72
C PRO A 6 -0.29 53.64 -0.91
N THR A 7 0.73 53.61 -0.05
CA THR A 7 1.22 52.39 0.63
C THR A 7 0.09 51.56 1.26
N ALA A 8 -0.90 52.21 1.86
CA ALA A 8 -2.09 51.56 2.43
C ALA A 8 -2.93 50.79 1.40
N ARG A 9 -3.05 51.29 0.16
CA ARG A 9 -3.78 50.65 -0.94
C ARG A 9 -2.99 49.47 -1.52
N LEU A 10 -1.65 49.56 -1.54
CA LEU A 10 -0.78 48.45 -1.93
C LEU A 10 -0.83 47.31 -0.90
N VAL A 11 -0.70 47.61 0.39
CA VAL A 11 -0.80 46.64 1.49
C VAL A 11 -2.16 45.93 1.47
N ARG A 12 -3.26 46.67 1.28
CA ARG A 12 -4.60 46.08 1.18
C ARG A 12 -4.73 45.11 0.01
N ARG A 13 -4.14 45.43 -1.15
CA ARG A 13 -4.13 44.53 -2.33
C ARG A 13 -3.32 43.27 -2.07
N LEU A 14 -2.15 43.39 -1.45
CA LEU A 14 -1.31 42.24 -1.10
C LEU A 14 -2.01 41.30 -0.11
N LEU A 15 -2.67 41.84 0.92
CA LEU A 15 -3.44 41.02 1.87
C LEU A 15 -4.62 40.30 1.20
N LEU A 16 -5.31 40.97 0.25
CA LEU A 16 -6.38 40.34 -0.53
C LEU A 16 -5.87 39.18 -1.40
N VAL A 17 -4.70 39.35 -2.02
CA VAL A 17 -4.06 38.29 -2.82
C VAL A 17 -3.66 37.11 -1.95
N VAL A 18 -3.07 37.35 -0.78
CA VAL A 18 -2.70 36.28 0.17
C VAL A 18 -3.94 35.50 0.63
N ALA A 19 -5.02 36.20 1.00
CA ALA A 19 -6.27 35.56 1.40
C ALA A 19 -6.88 34.74 0.25
N ALA A 20 -6.84 35.25 -0.98
CA ALA A 20 -7.32 34.54 -2.16
C ALA A 20 -6.50 33.27 -2.46
N MET A 21 -5.17 33.33 -2.37
CA MET A 21 -4.30 32.16 -2.56
C MET A 21 -4.55 31.09 -1.48
N PHE A 22 -4.79 31.51 -0.23
CA PHE A 22 -5.08 30.60 0.86
C PHE A 22 -6.45 29.91 0.68
N ALA A 23 -7.48 30.67 0.31
CA ALA A 23 -8.80 30.13 -0.02
C ALA A 23 -8.74 29.17 -1.21
N PHE A 24 -7.95 29.48 -2.24
CA PHE A 24 -7.73 28.62 -3.39
C PHE A 24 -7.03 27.30 -3.01
N GLY A 25 -6.02 27.36 -2.14
CA GLY A 25 -5.37 26.16 -1.60
C GLY A 25 -6.34 25.24 -0.86
N PHE A 26 -7.25 25.81 -0.06
CA PHE A 26 -8.30 25.04 0.63
C PHE A 26 -9.35 24.47 -0.34
N ALA A 27 -9.71 25.23 -1.38
CA ALA A 27 -10.66 24.80 -2.42
C ALA A 27 -10.08 23.73 -3.36
N LEU A 28 -8.76 23.60 -3.43
CA LEU A 28 -8.10 22.58 -4.24
C LEU A 28 -8.47 21.17 -3.76
N VAL A 29 -8.58 20.94 -2.45
CA VAL A 29 -8.92 19.63 -1.88
C VAL A 29 -10.26 19.08 -2.39
N PRO A 30 -11.41 19.78 -2.24
CA PRO A 30 -12.69 19.31 -2.77
C PRO A 30 -12.73 19.29 -4.31
N LEU A 31 -11.99 20.18 -4.99
CA LEU A 31 -11.88 20.15 -6.45
C LEU A 31 -11.17 18.88 -6.95
N TYR A 32 -10.10 18.45 -6.27
CA TYR A 32 -9.45 17.18 -6.55
C TYR A 32 -10.40 16.00 -6.30
N ASP A 33 -11.23 16.05 -5.26
CA ASP A 33 -12.20 14.97 -4.98
C ASP A 33 -13.23 14.81 -6.10
N VAL A 34 -13.81 15.91 -6.57
CA VAL A 34 -14.76 15.93 -7.69
C VAL A 34 -14.09 15.43 -8.97
N MET A 35 -12.85 15.84 -9.22
CA MET A 35 -12.11 15.43 -10.41
C MET A 35 -11.73 13.95 -10.37
N CYS A 36 -11.30 13.44 -9.21
CA CYS A 36 -11.06 12.02 -9.00
C CYS A 36 -12.32 11.18 -9.17
N GLN A 37 -13.49 11.69 -8.77
CA GLN A 37 -14.79 11.03 -8.95
C GLN A 37 -15.23 11.04 -10.43
N ALA A 38 -15.02 12.14 -11.15
CA ALA A 38 -15.37 12.27 -12.56
C ALA A 38 -14.51 11.38 -13.48
N PHE A 39 -13.21 11.26 -13.19
CA PHE A 39 -12.28 10.43 -13.97
C PHE A 39 -12.13 9.00 -13.44
N GLY A 40 -12.84 8.63 -12.36
CA GLY A 40 -12.81 7.27 -11.80
C GLY A 40 -11.46 6.85 -11.21
N ILE A 41 -10.57 7.81 -10.91
CA ILE A 41 -9.23 7.58 -10.35
C ILE A 41 -9.26 7.51 -8.81
N ASN A 42 -10.45 7.55 -8.21
CA ASN A 42 -10.61 7.70 -6.77
C ASN A 42 -10.42 6.35 -6.05
N GLY A 43 -9.16 6.00 -5.79
CA GLY A 43 -8.78 4.95 -4.85
C GLY A 43 -8.96 5.33 -3.37
N LYS A 44 -9.71 6.39 -3.06
CA LYS A 44 -10.07 6.76 -1.68
C LYS A 44 -11.19 5.83 -1.20
N THR A 45 -10.82 4.70 -0.63
CA THR A 45 -11.71 3.95 0.25
C THR A 45 -12.02 4.82 1.46
N ALA A 46 -13.30 5.04 1.74
CA ALA A 46 -13.74 5.73 2.93
C ALA A 46 -13.23 4.98 4.19
N GLY A 47 -12.27 5.56 4.90
CA GLY A 47 -11.80 5.06 6.18
C GLY A 47 -11.22 3.63 6.17
N ALA A 48 -10.85 3.14 7.36
CA ALA A 48 -10.55 1.73 7.55
C ALA A 48 -11.73 0.88 7.09
N TRP A 49 -11.46 -0.28 6.48
CA TRP A 49 -12.49 -1.22 6.04
C TRP A 49 -13.52 -1.51 7.14
N GLN A 50 -14.75 -1.01 6.97
CA GLN A 50 -15.87 -1.22 7.90
C GLN A 50 -16.83 -2.32 7.42
N GLY A 51 -16.65 -2.85 6.21
CA GLY A 51 -17.56 -3.80 5.60
C GLY A 51 -17.30 -5.24 6.04
N VAL A 52 -18.11 -5.78 6.96
CA VAL A 52 -18.37 -7.23 6.95
C VAL A 52 -19.33 -7.48 5.78
N GLN A 53 -18.81 -7.61 4.57
CA GLN A 53 -19.63 -7.99 3.43
C GLN A 53 -19.90 -9.50 3.51
N ALA A 54 -21.15 -9.92 3.37
CA ALA A 54 -21.47 -11.35 3.29
C ALA A 54 -20.80 -11.94 2.04
N ALA A 55 -20.06 -13.04 2.20
CA ALA A 55 -19.31 -13.66 1.12
C ALA A 55 -20.21 -14.02 -0.07
N ASP A 56 -19.76 -13.69 -1.29
CA ASP A 56 -20.44 -14.08 -2.51
C ASP A 56 -19.99 -15.46 -2.97
N ALA A 57 -20.70 -16.49 -2.51
CA ALA A 57 -20.40 -17.88 -2.86
C ALA A 57 -20.63 -18.18 -4.36
N SER A 58 -21.38 -17.35 -5.09
CA SER A 58 -21.67 -17.57 -6.51
C SER A 58 -20.50 -17.19 -7.42
N ARG A 59 -19.57 -16.38 -6.93
CA ARG A 59 -18.43 -15.86 -7.68
C ARG A 59 -17.12 -16.37 -7.09
N SER A 60 -16.26 -16.89 -7.95
CA SER A 60 -14.89 -17.29 -7.61
C SER A 60 -13.88 -16.38 -8.29
N VAL A 61 -12.89 -15.91 -7.55
CA VAL A 61 -11.74 -15.16 -8.06
C VAL A 61 -10.47 -15.96 -7.75
N ARG A 62 -9.59 -16.05 -8.73
CA ARG A 62 -8.31 -16.73 -8.62
C ARG A 62 -7.26 -15.73 -8.17
N VAL A 63 -6.63 -15.95 -7.01
CA VAL A 63 -5.53 -15.12 -6.51
C VAL A 63 -4.24 -15.92 -6.61
N GLN A 64 -3.34 -15.46 -7.47
CA GLN A 64 -1.99 -16.00 -7.59
C GLN A 64 -1.04 -15.27 -6.65
N PHE A 65 -0.13 -15.99 -6.02
CA PHE A 65 0.87 -15.43 -5.11
C PHE A 65 2.25 -15.52 -5.73
N LEU A 66 2.94 -14.38 -5.79
CA LEU A 66 4.31 -14.31 -6.29
C LEU A 66 5.23 -13.78 -5.20
N ALA A 67 6.41 -14.39 -5.09
CA ALA A 67 7.49 -13.93 -4.26
C ALA A 67 8.72 -13.67 -5.14
N SER A 68 9.36 -12.54 -4.94
CA SER A 68 10.52 -12.12 -5.70
C SER A 68 11.54 -11.46 -4.77
N ASN A 69 12.81 -11.56 -5.13
CA ASN A 69 13.90 -10.95 -4.38
C ASN A 69 14.49 -9.79 -5.20
N ALA A 70 14.71 -8.66 -4.54
CA ALA A 70 15.47 -7.56 -5.14
C ALA A 70 16.95 -7.93 -5.28
N ALA A 71 17.67 -7.20 -6.13
CA ALA A 71 19.09 -7.40 -6.31
C ALA A 71 19.86 -7.29 -4.97
N GLY A 72 20.71 -8.27 -4.69
CA GLY A 72 21.49 -8.33 -3.43
C GLY A 72 20.76 -9.00 -2.26
N MET A 73 19.48 -9.35 -2.40
CA MET A 73 18.75 -10.10 -1.38
C MET A 73 19.08 -11.60 -1.46
N SER A 74 19.66 -12.15 -0.40
CA SER A 74 20.10 -13.56 -0.33
C SER A 74 19.08 -14.51 0.33
N TRP A 75 18.00 -13.99 0.92
CA TRP A 75 17.03 -14.82 1.63
C TRP A 75 16.23 -15.71 0.67
N GLU A 76 15.87 -16.89 1.12
CA GLU A 76 14.85 -17.68 0.44
C GLU A 76 13.49 -17.09 0.81
N PHE A 77 12.70 -16.73 -0.21
CA PHE A 77 11.37 -16.15 -0.01
C PHE A 77 10.38 -16.77 -1.00
N ARG A 78 9.33 -17.41 -0.48
CA ARG A 78 8.33 -18.09 -1.31
C ARG A 78 6.95 -18.14 -0.66
N PRO A 79 5.88 -18.15 -1.45
CA PRO A 79 4.57 -18.51 -0.94
C PRO A 79 4.53 -20.00 -0.53
N LEU A 80 3.61 -20.35 0.37
CA LEU A 80 3.33 -21.75 0.71
C LEU A 80 2.53 -22.48 -0.39
N GLN A 81 1.79 -21.72 -1.19
CA GLN A 81 0.86 -22.12 -2.25
C GLN A 81 0.89 -21.05 -3.34
N ASP A 82 0.99 -21.43 -4.61
CA ASP A 82 1.09 -20.45 -5.69
C ASP A 82 -0.24 -19.77 -6.00
N GLU A 83 -1.36 -20.34 -5.56
CA GLU A 83 -2.68 -19.87 -5.92
C GLU A 83 -3.76 -20.28 -4.90
N LEU A 84 -4.75 -19.41 -4.71
CA LEU A 84 -5.96 -19.66 -3.93
C LEU A 84 -7.20 -19.18 -4.70
N VAL A 85 -8.24 -20.01 -4.70
CA VAL A 85 -9.57 -19.60 -5.19
C VAL A 85 -10.35 -19.02 -4.03
N VAL A 86 -10.81 -17.78 -4.19
CA VAL A 86 -11.48 -17.02 -3.13
C VAL A 86 -12.86 -16.57 -3.57
N HIS A 87 -13.74 -16.40 -2.59
CA HIS A 87 -15.04 -15.77 -2.77
C HIS A 87 -14.98 -14.32 -2.31
N PRO A 88 -15.35 -13.34 -3.16
CA PRO A 88 -15.39 -11.94 -2.77
C PRO A 88 -16.24 -11.69 -1.51
N GLY A 89 -15.78 -10.81 -0.63
CA GLY A 89 -16.37 -10.54 0.68
C GLY A 89 -15.90 -11.46 1.81
N ALA A 90 -15.29 -12.61 1.51
CA ALA A 90 -14.70 -13.48 2.53
C ALA A 90 -13.25 -13.08 2.87
N SER A 91 -12.87 -13.27 4.13
CA SER A 91 -11.50 -13.13 4.62
C SER A 91 -10.71 -14.42 4.36
N HIS A 92 -9.54 -14.27 3.76
CA HIS A 92 -8.63 -15.35 3.43
C HIS A 92 -7.25 -15.07 4.03
N GLN A 93 -6.53 -16.14 4.36
CA GLN A 93 -5.17 -16.06 4.85
C GLN A 93 -4.25 -16.89 3.97
N MET A 94 -3.08 -16.34 3.70
CA MET A 94 -2.01 -16.99 2.95
C MET A 94 -0.69 -16.86 3.71
N LEU A 95 0.17 -17.88 3.68
CA LEU A 95 1.47 -17.85 4.34
C LEU A 95 2.60 -17.72 3.34
N PHE A 96 3.55 -16.84 3.65
CA PHE A 96 4.84 -16.77 2.98
C PHE A 96 5.94 -17.23 3.93
N VAL A 97 6.95 -17.92 3.41
CA VAL A 97 8.11 -18.38 4.17
C VAL A 97 9.31 -17.54 3.78
N ALA A 98 10.02 -17.01 4.77
CA ALA A 98 11.30 -16.35 4.60
C ALA A 98 12.39 -17.06 5.41
N HIS A 99 13.58 -17.19 4.84
CA HIS A 99 14.74 -17.79 5.50
C HIS A 99 16.02 -17.01 5.19
N ASN A 100 16.81 -16.73 6.22
CA ASN A 100 18.13 -16.11 6.09
C ASN A 100 19.23 -17.19 6.02
N PRO A 101 19.76 -17.53 4.84
CA PRO A 101 20.84 -18.51 4.71
C PRO A 101 22.24 -17.93 5.01
N SER A 102 22.34 -16.64 5.33
CA SER A 102 23.64 -16.00 5.61
C SER A 102 24.14 -16.30 7.03
N ASP A 103 25.41 -15.94 7.27
CA ASP A 103 26.12 -16.06 8.54
C ASP A 103 25.97 -14.82 9.44
N ARG A 104 25.21 -13.81 9.00
CA ARG A 104 25.02 -12.54 9.72
C ARG A 104 23.54 -12.17 9.89
N PRO A 105 23.20 -11.40 10.93
CA PRO A 105 21.88 -10.80 11.04
C PRO A 105 21.62 -9.91 9.83
N MET A 106 20.45 -10.08 9.21
CA MET A 106 20.01 -9.27 8.09
C MET A 106 18.64 -8.69 8.40
N THR A 107 18.34 -7.55 7.80
CA THR A 107 17.02 -6.94 7.89
C THR A 107 16.42 -6.77 6.51
N ALA A 108 15.21 -7.28 6.35
CA ALA A 108 14.48 -7.22 5.09
C ALA A 108 13.16 -6.48 5.24
N GLN A 109 12.70 -5.92 4.14
CA GLN A 109 11.35 -5.37 4.01
C GLN A 109 10.68 -5.91 2.76
N ALA A 110 9.47 -6.44 2.91
CA ALA A 110 8.67 -6.94 1.81
C ALA A 110 7.75 -5.82 1.27
N VAL A 111 7.92 -5.46 0.00
CA VAL A 111 7.09 -4.46 -0.67
C VAL A 111 6.05 -5.18 -1.53
N PRO A 112 4.75 -4.93 -1.30
CA PRO A 112 3.72 -5.58 -2.09
C PRO A 112 3.39 -4.90 -3.42
N SER A 113 2.82 -5.71 -4.32
CA SER A 113 2.17 -5.28 -5.55
C SER A 113 0.90 -6.10 -5.80
N VAL A 114 -0.08 -5.50 -6.49
CA VAL A 114 -1.30 -6.18 -6.92
C VAL A 114 -1.52 -5.94 -8.41
N ALA A 115 -1.77 -7.01 -9.15
CA ALA A 115 -2.10 -6.96 -10.57
C ALA A 115 -3.45 -7.63 -10.87
N PRO A 116 -4.24 -7.12 -11.84
CA PRO A 116 -4.02 -5.87 -12.57
C PRO A 116 -4.20 -4.63 -11.67
N ALA A 117 -3.56 -3.51 -12.01
CA ALA A 117 -3.59 -2.29 -11.19
C ALA A 117 -5.02 -1.78 -10.95
N ARG A 118 -5.90 -1.93 -11.94
CA ARG A 118 -7.33 -1.60 -11.82
C ARG A 118 -8.11 -2.48 -10.85
N ALA A 119 -7.52 -3.52 -10.27
CA ALA A 119 -8.16 -4.36 -9.27
C ALA A 119 -7.56 -4.15 -7.87
N ALA A 120 -6.45 -3.41 -7.77
CA ALA A 120 -5.77 -3.14 -6.51
C ALA A 120 -6.66 -2.40 -5.50
N ALA A 121 -7.57 -1.54 -5.97
CA ALA A 121 -8.48 -0.79 -5.11
C ALA A 121 -9.53 -1.66 -4.40
N TRP A 122 -9.75 -2.89 -4.86
CA TRP A 122 -10.68 -3.87 -4.28
C TRP A 122 -9.96 -5.00 -3.52
N PHE A 123 -8.63 -4.93 -3.42
CA PHE A 123 -7.83 -5.91 -2.70
C PHE A 123 -7.36 -5.31 -1.38
N HIS A 124 -7.95 -5.75 -0.28
CA HIS A 124 -7.73 -5.15 1.02
C HIS A 124 -6.91 -6.07 1.91
N LYS A 125 -5.75 -5.59 2.33
CA LYS A 125 -4.88 -6.29 3.27
C LYS A 125 -5.29 -5.88 4.66
N THR A 126 -5.95 -6.79 5.37
CA THR A 126 -6.52 -6.51 6.69
C THR A 126 -5.49 -6.59 7.81
N GLU A 127 -4.38 -7.30 7.60
CA GLU A 127 -3.30 -7.38 8.59
C GLU A 127 -1.94 -7.16 7.92
N CYS A 128 -1.32 -6.03 8.25
CA CYS A 128 -0.02 -5.60 7.76
C CYS A 128 1.08 -5.89 8.80
N PHE A 129 1.41 -7.16 9.03
CA PHE A 129 2.73 -7.49 9.59
C PHE A 129 3.84 -7.41 8.52
N CYS A 130 3.47 -7.45 7.24
CA CYS A 130 4.42 -7.48 6.11
C CYS A 130 5.11 -6.14 5.77
N PHE A 131 4.76 -5.02 6.43
CA PHE A 131 5.45 -3.74 6.20
C PHE A 131 6.45 -3.37 7.30
N THR A 132 6.50 -4.15 8.38
CA THR A 132 7.53 -4.00 9.39
C THR A 132 8.82 -4.66 8.91
N GLN A 133 9.94 -4.02 9.25
CA GLN A 133 11.26 -4.53 8.97
C GLN A 133 11.44 -5.84 9.75
N GLN A 134 11.74 -6.93 9.04
CA GLN A 134 11.98 -8.23 9.66
C GLN A 134 13.48 -8.39 9.84
N VAL A 135 13.92 -8.60 11.08
CA VAL A 135 15.30 -8.95 11.39
C VAL A 135 15.35 -10.47 11.52
N LEU A 136 16.16 -11.13 10.70
CA LEU A 136 16.43 -12.56 10.84
C LEU A 136 17.88 -12.81 11.18
N MET A 137 18.09 -13.63 12.20
CA MET A 137 19.38 -14.16 12.59
C MET A 137 19.91 -15.16 11.55
N PRO A 138 21.21 -15.49 11.59
CA PRO A 138 21.79 -16.50 10.71
C PRO A 138 21.04 -17.82 10.80
N GLY A 139 20.62 -18.37 9.66
CA GLY A 139 19.89 -19.63 9.57
C GLY A 139 18.42 -19.57 10.01
N GLU A 140 17.91 -18.41 10.46
CA GLU A 140 16.55 -18.28 10.95
C GLU A 140 15.53 -18.41 9.82
N ARG A 141 14.36 -18.99 10.12
CA ARG A 141 13.23 -19.13 9.20
C ARG A 141 11.96 -18.71 9.92
N ILE A 142 11.15 -17.90 9.25
CA ILE A 142 9.86 -17.44 9.77
C ILE A 142 8.74 -17.64 8.76
N GLU A 143 7.53 -17.77 9.29
CA GLU A 143 6.30 -17.74 8.51
C GLU A 143 5.63 -16.37 8.66
N MET A 144 5.27 -15.77 7.54
CA MET A 144 4.67 -14.44 7.45
C MET A 144 3.24 -14.60 6.92
N PRO A 145 2.22 -14.63 7.81
CA PRO A 145 0.84 -14.69 7.39
C PRO A 145 0.39 -13.35 6.79
N VAL A 146 -0.35 -13.43 5.69
CA VAL A 146 -1.01 -12.30 5.03
C VAL A 146 -2.50 -12.58 5.02
N ARG A 147 -3.26 -11.74 5.73
CA ARG A 147 -4.72 -11.79 5.70
C ARG A 147 -5.27 -10.73 4.76
N PHE A 148 -6.13 -11.15 3.85
CA PHE A 148 -6.68 -10.30 2.80
C PHE A 148 -8.16 -10.58 2.53
N ILE A 149 -8.84 -9.57 2.01
CA ILE A 149 -10.22 -9.62 1.54
C ILE A 149 -10.24 -9.07 0.12
N VAL A 150 -10.96 -9.76 -0.77
CA VAL A 150 -11.31 -9.23 -2.10
C VAL A 150 -12.73 -8.68 -2.01
N ASP A 151 -12.94 -7.40 -2.31
CA ASP A 151 -14.25 -6.76 -2.24
C ASP A 151 -15.23 -7.39 -3.27
N ARG A 152 -16.52 -7.48 -2.91
CA ARG A 152 -17.58 -7.92 -3.82
C ARG A 152 -17.78 -7.00 -5.01
N ASP A 153 -17.51 -5.71 -4.83
CA ASP A 153 -17.65 -4.69 -5.87
C ASP A 153 -16.54 -4.80 -6.94
N LEU A 154 -15.64 -5.77 -6.83
CA LEU A 154 -14.62 -6.06 -7.85
C LEU A 154 -15.30 -6.18 -9.23
N PRO A 155 -14.82 -5.50 -10.29
CA PRO A 155 -15.41 -5.59 -11.62
C PRO A 155 -15.55 -7.04 -12.12
N ALA A 156 -16.70 -7.41 -12.69
CA ALA A 156 -17.06 -8.80 -13.01
C ALA A 156 -16.13 -9.48 -14.03
N ASP A 157 -15.43 -8.68 -14.83
CA ASP A 157 -14.44 -9.12 -15.81
C ASP A 157 -13.07 -9.47 -15.17
N VAL A 158 -12.84 -9.07 -13.92
CA VAL A 158 -11.66 -9.50 -13.15
C VAL A 158 -11.93 -10.83 -12.48
N ARG A 159 -11.31 -11.88 -13.03
CA ARG A 159 -11.34 -13.26 -12.51
C ARG A 159 -10.00 -13.72 -11.93
N HIS A 160 -8.92 -13.02 -12.28
CA HIS A 160 -7.55 -13.34 -11.91
C HIS A 160 -6.91 -12.12 -11.26
N LEU A 161 -6.31 -12.33 -10.10
CA LEU A 161 -5.56 -11.36 -9.33
C LEU A 161 -4.19 -11.97 -9.05
N THR A 162 -3.17 -11.13 -9.01
CA THR A 162 -1.84 -11.53 -8.56
C THR A 162 -1.44 -10.65 -7.38
N LEU A 163 -1.15 -11.28 -6.26
CA LEU A 163 -0.52 -10.65 -5.10
C LEU A 163 0.97 -10.97 -5.12
N GLY A 164 1.77 -10.00 -5.53
CA GLY A 164 3.23 -10.11 -5.55
C GLY A 164 3.86 -9.45 -4.33
N TYR A 165 4.92 -10.05 -3.79
CA TYR A 165 5.83 -9.41 -2.86
C TYR A 165 7.25 -9.42 -3.40
N THR A 166 7.94 -8.29 -3.26
CA THR A 166 9.36 -8.15 -3.55
C THR A 166 10.11 -7.86 -2.26
N LEU A 167 11.09 -8.70 -1.93
CA LEU A 167 11.87 -8.60 -0.71
C LEU A 167 13.15 -7.80 -0.94
N PHE A 168 13.38 -6.78 -0.11
CA PHE A 168 14.54 -5.90 -0.20
C PHE A 168 15.43 -6.03 1.04
N ASP A 169 16.75 -6.09 0.83
CA ASP A 169 17.73 -5.94 1.90
C ASP A 169 17.84 -4.46 2.28
N ILE A 170 17.60 -4.17 3.55
CA ILE A 170 17.67 -2.84 4.15
C ILE A 170 18.63 -2.80 5.35
N THR A 171 19.45 -3.84 5.53
CA THR A 171 20.40 -3.97 6.65
C THR A 171 21.31 -2.73 6.77
N GLY A 172 21.78 -2.19 5.64
CA GLY A 172 22.63 -0.98 5.60
C GLY A 172 21.87 0.36 5.63
N ARG A 173 20.53 0.36 5.60
CA ARG A 173 19.69 1.56 5.58
C ARG A 173 19.09 1.91 6.95
N GLN A 174 19.40 1.15 7.98
CA GLN A 174 18.96 1.44 9.34
C GLN A 174 19.74 2.62 9.92
N GLY A 175 19.05 3.75 10.10
CA GLY A 175 19.46 4.76 11.08
C GLY A 175 19.45 4.19 12.51
N PRO A 176 19.94 4.95 13.51
CA PRO A 176 20.41 4.49 14.83
C PRO A 176 19.36 3.87 15.80
N GLN A 177 18.25 3.31 15.33
CA GLN A 177 17.17 2.78 16.18
C GLN A 177 17.26 1.27 16.46
N ALA A 178 18.10 0.50 15.76
CA ALA A 178 18.28 -0.93 16.02
C ALA A 178 19.28 -1.25 17.15
N GLN A 179 19.99 -0.26 17.69
CA GLN A 179 21.01 -0.47 18.74
C GLN A 179 20.46 -0.38 20.18
N ALA A 180 19.17 -0.06 20.37
CA ALA A 180 18.59 0.25 21.68
C ALA A 180 17.99 -0.96 22.44
N ALA A 181 18.14 -2.19 21.93
CA ALA A 181 17.78 -3.40 22.65
C ALA A 181 19.05 -4.21 22.96
N ARG A 182 19.85 -3.70 23.90
CA ARG A 182 20.85 -4.46 24.65
C ARG A 182 20.55 -4.32 26.13
#